data_AF-A0A3R6FIL1-F1
#
_entry.id   AF-A0A3R6FIL1-F1
#
_cell.length_a   1.000
_cell.length_b   1.000
_cell.length_c   1.000
_cell.angle_alpha   90.00
_cell.angle_beta   90.00
_cell.angle_gamma   90.00
#
_symmetry.space_group_name_H-M   'P 1'
#
loop_
_entity.id
_entity.type
_entity.pdbx_description
1 polymer ?
#
loop_
_entity_poly.entity_id
_entity_poly.type
_entity_poly.pdbx_seq_one_letter_code
_entity_poly.pdbx_strand_id
1 'polypeptide(L)'
;MDIDFIELGKYCQAEYKASLNGKKNKYSKTIFVAIKEDNNILVSTTPHILAQAKKCILIHERSCLAITNWYSWYMVQFINEKGEVFVNRIDEEFELYTVAAGGFDNQELRLSANQVDFFSHRAPFENCIQSLWDLYIRLKKANTQTERKLIASLFKSNQKVLELEKLNQDFKYKTQLLECEKNMYKEMLDSIKELLNKNKEE
;
A
#
# COMPACT_ATOMS: atom_id res chain seq x y z
N MET A 1 20.88 19.07 16.80
CA MET A 1 19.96 19.94 16.04
C MET A 1 18.84 19.03 15.58
N ASP A 2 17.63 19.23 16.08
CA ASP A 2 16.50 18.40 15.68
C ASP A 2 16.01 18.87 14.30
N ILE A 3 15.71 17.90 13.44
CA ILE A 3 15.31 18.15 12.07
C ILE A 3 13.80 18.36 12.03
N ASP A 4 13.38 19.49 11.47
CA ASP A 4 11.97 19.73 11.23
C ASP A 4 11.52 19.02 9.94
N PHE A 5 11.09 17.76 10.09
CA PHE A 5 10.55 16.97 8.99
C PHE A 5 9.25 17.56 8.42
N ILE A 6 8.49 18.35 9.19
CA ILE A 6 7.28 19.02 8.67
C ILE A 6 7.69 20.10 7.69
N GLU A 7 8.66 20.94 8.06
CA GLU A 7 9.18 22.00 7.20
C GLU A 7 9.80 21.41 5.92
N LEU A 8 10.70 20.43 6.05
CA LEU A 8 11.31 19.76 4.90
C LEU A 8 10.27 19.08 4.00
N GLY A 9 9.32 18.35 4.58
CA GLY A 9 8.26 17.69 3.82
C GLY A 9 7.37 18.68 3.05
N LYS A 10 7.05 19.83 3.65
CA LYS A 10 6.32 20.92 2.98
C LYS A 10 7.15 21.57 1.88
N TYR A 11 8.43 21.80 2.13
CA TYR A 11 9.36 22.35 1.15
C TYR A 11 9.43 21.45 -0.09
N CYS A 12 9.69 20.16 0.09
CA CYS A 12 9.72 19.17 -0.99
C CYS A 12 8.39 19.09 -1.77
N GLN A 13 7.26 19.09 -1.06
CA GLN A 13 5.94 19.15 -1.70
C GLN A 13 5.77 20.41 -2.55
N ALA A 14 6.17 21.58 -2.04
CA ALA A 14 6.06 22.86 -2.74
C ALA A 14 6.98 22.89 -3.98
N GLU A 15 8.22 22.41 -3.85
CA GLU A 15 9.18 22.30 -4.94
C GLU A 15 8.65 21.39 -6.05
N TYR A 16 8.16 20.20 -5.70
CA TYR A 16 7.56 19.29 -6.66
C TYR A 16 6.35 19.91 -7.35
N LYS A 17 5.45 20.54 -6.58
CA LYS A 17 4.28 21.24 -7.14
C LYS A 17 4.69 22.34 -8.13
N ALA A 18 5.73 23.12 -7.81
CA ALA A 18 6.25 24.17 -8.68
C ALA A 18 6.88 23.60 -9.97
N SER A 19 7.52 22.43 -9.89
CA SER A 19 8.10 21.72 -11.06
C SER A 19 7.06 21.32 -12.11
N LEU A 20 5.78 21.24 -11.73
CA LEU A 20 4.69 20.81 -12.59
C LEU A 20 3.99 21.96 -13.32
N ASN A 21 4.55 23.17 -13.30
CA ASN A 21 4.03 24.35 -14.01
C ASN A 21 4.04 24.12 -15.55
N GLY A 22 2.98 23.53 -16.08
CA GLY A 22 2.77 23.30 -17.51
C GLY A 22 1.37 22.73 -17.82
N LYS A 23 0.95 22.76 -19.10
CA LYS A 23 -0.44 22.41 -19.49
C LYS A 23 -0.81 20.92 -19.36
N LYS A 24 0.17 20.01 -19.31
CA LYS A 24 -0.05 18.55 -19.38
C LYS A 24 0.09 17.84 -18.04
N ASN A 25 0.55 18.53 -17.00
CA ASN A 25 0.75 17.94 -15.67
C ASN A 25 0.00 18.77 -14.63
N LYS A 26 -0.66 18.09 -13.70
CA LYS A 26 -1.34 18.73 -12.58
C LYS A 26 -0.93 18.02 -11.31
N TYR A 27 -0.44 18.77 -10.33
CA TYR A 27 -0.22 18.24 -8.99
C TYR A 27 -1.54 17.76 -8.38
N SER A 28 -1.55 16.55 -7.82
CA SER A 28 -2.74 15.95 -7.21
C SER A 28 -2.65 15.96 -5.69
N LYS A 29 -1.71 15.18 -5.13
CA LYS A 29 -1.50 15.07 -3.68
C LYS A 29 -0.07 14.60 -3.38
N THR A 30 0.28 14.59 -2.10
CA THR A 30 1.48 13.93 -1.59
C THR A 30 1.03 12.99 -0.49
N ILE A 31 1.47 11.74 -0.54
CA ILE A 31 1.36 10.80 0.56
C ILE A 31 2.62 10.97 1.41
N PHE A 32 2.43 11.45 2.62
CA PHE A 32 3.46 11.54 3.64
C PHE A 32 3.50 10.22 4.40
N VAL A 33 4.69 9.68 4.56
CA VAL A 33 4.97 8.49 5.36
C VAL A 33 5.95 8.87 6.44
N ALA A 34 5.50 8.90 7.69
CA ALA A 34 6.36 9.09 8.85
C ALA A 34 6.89 7.74 9.33
N ILE A 35 8.21 7.59 9.40
CA ILE A 35 8.86 6.42 9.98
C ILE A 35 9.40 6.84 11.35
N LYS A 36 8.84 6.27 12.40
CA LYS A 36 9.23 6.53 13.78
C LYS A 36 10.51 5.77 14.15
N GLU A 37 11.05 6.07 15.33
CA GLU A 37 12.26 5.46 15.87
C GLU A 37 12.15 3.94 16.04
N ASP A 38 10.98 3.47 16.43
CA ASP A 38 10.62 2.06 16.57
C ASP A 38 10.27 1.38 15.22
N ASN A 39 10.45 2.08 14.10
CA ASN A 39 10.03 1.68 12.74
C ASN A 39 8.52 1.54 12.53
N ASN A 40 7.69 2.03 13.45
CA ASN A 40 6.26 2.15 13.19
C ASN A 40 6.02 3.22 12.12
N ILE A 41 5.12 2.92 11.19
CA ILE A 41 4.77 3.82 10.09
C ILE A 41 3.42 4.47 10.33
N LEU A 42 3.37 5.78 10.11
CA LEU A 42 2.13 6.52 9.92
C LEU A 42 2.07 7.01 8.47
N VAL A 43 0.88 6.94 7.88
CA VAL A 43 0.63 7.42 6.51
C VAL A 43 -0.48 8.47 6.54
N SER A 44 -0.27 9.59 5.86
CA SER A 44 -1.26 10.66 5.76
C SER A 44 -1.06 11.47 4.48
N THR A 45 -2.12 12.11 3.99
CA THR A 45 -2.02 13.12 2.93
C THR A 45 -1.68 14.51 3.46
N THR A 46 -1.47 14.64 4.78
CA THR A 46 -1.12 15.89 5.44
C THR A 46 0.17 15.72 6.26
N PRO A 47 1.03 16.75 6.34
CA PRO A 47 2.38 16.60 6.89
C PRO A 47 2.42 16.52 8.42
N HIS A 48 1.31 16.70 9.14
CA HIS A 48 1.31 16.77 10.62
C HIS A 48 1.88 15.50 11.28
N ILE A 49 1.73 14.35 10.64
CA ILE A 49 2.29 13.07 11.14
C ILE A 49 3.82 13.06 11.18
N LEU A 50 4.49 13.96 10.44
CA LEU A 50 5.95 14.06 10.39
C LEU A 50 6.54 14.65 11.68
N ALA A 51 5.73 15.24 12.57
CA ALA A 51 6.19 15.77 13.86
C ALA A 51 6.95 14.73 14.71
N GLN A 52 6.61 13.44 14.55
CA GLN A 52 7.19 12.33 15.31
C GLN A 52 8.11 11.45 14.45
N ALA A 53 8.45 11.89 13.24
CA ALA A 53 9.27 11.11 12.32
C ALA A 53 10.76 11.18 12.68
N LYS A 54 11.46 10.08 12.45
CA LYS A 54 12.93 10.03 12.37
C LYS A 54 13.44 9.98 10.94
N LYS A 55 12.61 9.44 10.04
CA LYS A 55 12.79 9.38 8.58
C LYS A 55 11.42 9.58 7.94
N CYS A 56 11.37 9.99 6.68
CA CYS A 56 10.10 10.01 5.97
C CYS A 56 10.22 9.63 4.50
N ILE A 57 9.15 9.06 3.97
CA ILE A 57 8.96 8.86 2.53
C ILE A 57 7.87 9.83 2.08
N LEU A 58 8.11 10.53 0.98
CA LEU A 58 7.13 11.36 0.30
C LEU A 58 6.82 10.71 -1.05
N ILE A 59 5.55 10.38 -1.28
CA ILE A 59 5.11 9.90 -2.59
C ILE A 59 4.23 10.97 -3.20
N HIS A 60 4.77 11.70 -4.15
CA HIS A 60 4.05 12.77 -4.83
C HIS A 60 3.27 12.20 -5.99
N GLU A 61 1.99 12.53 -6.06
CA GLU A 61 1.11 12.19 -7.16
C GLU A 61 0.88 13.42 -8.06
N ARG A 62 0.99 13.19 -9.36
CA ARG A 62 0.55 14.11 -10.40
C ARG A 62 -0.37 13.41 -11.38
N SER A 63 -1.33 14.13 -11.93
CA SER A 63 -2.05 13.71 -13.13
C SER A 63 -1.30 14.20 -14.37
N CYS A 64 -1.06 13.32 -15.33
CA CYS A 64 -0.43 13.59 -16.62
C CYS A 64 -1.42 13.26 -17.75
N LEU A 65 -1.65 14.21 -18.67
CA LEU A 65 -2.51 14.02 -19.83
C LEU A 65 -1.73 13.31 -20.95
N ALA A 66 -2.11 12.07 -21.28
CA ALA A 66 -1.65 11.41 -22.51
C ALA A 66 -2.78 11.40 -23.54
N ILE A 67 -2.59 12.16 -24.62
CA ILE A 67 -3.53 12.40 -25.73
C ILE A 67 -4.88 12.97 -25.25
N THR A 68 -5.81 12.13 -24.78
CA THR A 68 -7.14 12.53 -24.27
C THR A 68 -7.41 12.10 -22.82
N ASN A 69 -6.60 11.19 -22.25
CA ASN A 69 -6.85 10.59 -20.94
C ASN A 69 -5.82 11.08 -19.91
N TRP A 70 -6.31 11.37 -18.71
CA TRP A 70 -5.46 11.70 -17.57
C TRP A 70 -5.05 10.44 -16.84
N TYR A 71 -3.76 10.32 -16.54
CA TYR A 71 -3.17 9.20 -15.83
C TYR A 71 -2.43 9.67 -14.58
N SER A 72 -2.49 8.92 -13.49
CA SER A 72 -1.70 9.21 -12.29
C SER A 72 -0.27 8.74 -12.45
N TRP A 73 0.66 9.62 -12.12
CA TRP A 73 2.09 9.39 -12.09
C TRP A 73 2.63 9.76 -10.72
N TYR A 74 3.69 9.06 -10.33
CA TYR A 74 4.24 9.22 -9.00
C TYR A 74 5.74 9.52 -9.05
N MET A 75 6.22 10.21 -8.02
CA MET A 75 7.63 10.39 -7.72
C MET A 75 7.84 10.10 -6.24
N VAL A 76 8.90 9.38 -5.91
CA VAL A 76 9.24 9.05 -4.53
C VAL A 76 10.44 9.87 -4.08
N GLN A 77 10.33 10.46 -2.90
CA GLN A 77 11.42 11.06 -2.16
C GLN A 77 11.57 10.39 -0.80
N PHE A 78 12.79 10.30 -0.29
CA PHE A 78 13.12 9.83 1.04
C PHE A 78 13.94 10.89 1.76
N ILE A 79 13.60 11.18 3.01
CA ILE A 79 14.35 12.08 3.88
C ILE A 79 14.91 11.25 5.03
N ASN A 80 16.24 11.22 5.15
CA ASN A 80 16.92 10.44 6.18
C ASN A 80 16.98 11.18 7.53
N GLU A 81 17.59 10.54 8.53
CA GLU A 81 17.79 11.09 9.87
C GLU A 81 18.69 12.34 9.94
N LYS A 82 19.39 12.66 8.85
CA LYS A 82 20.23 13.86 8.70
C LYS A 82 19.53 14.97 7.92
N GLY A 83 18.30 14.75 7.46
CA GLY A 83 17.53 15.74 6.69
C GLY A 83 17.93 15.79 5.23
N GLU A 84 18.73 14.84 4.76
CA GLU A 84 19.13 14.72 3.36
C GLU A 84 17.97 14.12 2.57
N VAL A 85 17.64 14.75 1.44
CA VAL A 85 16.54 14.35 0.56
C VAL A 85 17.10 13.56 -0.62
N PHE A 86 16.57 12.36 -0.83
CA PHE A 86 16.92 11.47 -1.93
C PHE A 86 15.71 11.23 -2.82
N VAL A 87 15.91 11.22 -4.13
CA VAL A 87 14.87 10.90 -5.10
C VAL A 87 15.03 9.45 -5.54
N ASN A 88 13.94 8.69 -5.53
CA ASN A 88 13.89 7.29 -5.95
C ASN A 88 14.87 6.34 -5.22
N ARG A 89 15.32 6.73 -4.02
CA ARG A 89 16.38 6.05 -3.28
C ARG A 89 16.15 6.15 -1.78
N ILE A 90 16.43 5.07 -1.06
CA ILE A 90 16.39 5.05 0.43
C ILE A 90 17.79 5.29 0.99
N ASP A 91 18.79 4.59 0.49
CA ASP A 91 20.20 4.74 0.88
C ASP A 91 21.12 4.40 -0.29
N GLU A 92 22.42 4.26 -0.04
CA GLU A 92 23.42 3.99 -1.09
C GLU A 92 23.17 2.68 -1.86
N GLU A 93 22.44 1.73 -1.26
CA GLU A 93 22.25 0.40 -1.84
C GLU A 93 20.81 0.15 -2.30
N PHE A 94 19.81 0.69 -1.60
CA PHE A 94 18.41 0.42 -1.84
C PHE A 94 17.71 1.58 -2.56
N GLU A 95 16.99 1.23 -3.63
CA GLU A 95 16.14 2.13 -4.40
C GLU A 95 14.66 1.91 -4.05
N LEU A 96 13.90 3.01 -4.02
CA LEU A 96 12.45 2.98 -3.86
C LEU A 96 11.84 3.93 -4.88
N TYR A 97 11.23 3.38 -5.91
CA TYR A 97 10.81 4.14 -7.08
C TYR A 97 9.52 3.60 -7.67
N THR A 98 8.88 4.40 -8.53
CA THR A 98 7.67 3.98 -9.25
C THR A 98 7.96 3.76 -10.72
N VAL A 99 7.33 2.73 -11.30
CA VAL A 99 7.40 2.43 -12.73
C VAL A 99 6.04 2.14 -13.32
N ALA A 100 5.88 2.42 -14.61
CA ALA A 100 4.74 1.95 -15.38
C ALA A 100 4.77 0.42 -15.54
N ALA A 101 3.62 -0.23 -15.33
CA ALA A 101 3.47 -1.67 -15.34
C ALA A 101 2.22 -2.07 -16.13
N GLY A 102 2.40 -2.56 -17.36
CA GLY A 102 1.27 -3.03 -18.19
C GLY A 102 0.44 -1.91 -18.83
N GLY A 103 0.85 -0.64 -18.72
CA GLY A 103 0.16 0.50 -19.32
C GLY A 103 0.61 1.84 -18.72
N PHE A 104 0.14 2.94 -19.31
CA PHE A 104 0.45 4.32 -18.86
C PHE A 104 -0.29 4.68 -17.55
N ASP A 105 -1.35 3.94 -17.23
CA ASP A 105 -2.27 4.09 -16.09
C ASP A 105 -1.84 3.33 -14.84
N ASN A 106 -1.00 2.32 -14.99
CA ASN A 106 -0.69 1.37 -13.95
C ASN A 106 0.72 1.63 -13.42
N GLN A 107 0.82 2.28 -12.25
CA GLN A 107 2.11 2.53 -11.61
C GLN A 107 2.32 1.53 -10.46
N GLU A 108 3.52 0.94 -10.41
CA GLU A 108 3.97 0.05 -9.36
C GLU A 108 5.08 0.72 -8.54
N LEU A 109 4.95 0.70 -7.21
CA LEU A 109 6.03 1.03 -6.30
C LEU A 109 6.94 -0.18 -6.15
N ARG A 110 8.26 0.02 -6.31
CA ARG A 110 9.26 -1.04 -6.28
C ARG A 110 10.36 -0.74 -5.28
N LEU A 111 10.72 -1.76 -4.50
CA LEU A 111 11.92 -1.79 -3.69
C LEU A 111 12.96 -2.67 -4.40
N SER A 112 14.10 -2.08 -4.76
CA SER A 112 15.18 -2.79 -5.44
C SER A 112 16.52 -2.55 -4.74
N ALA A 113 17.48 -3.45 -5.00
CA ALA A 113 18.89 -3.19 -4.75
C ALA A 113 19.72 -3.97 -5.79
N ASN A 114 20.81 -3.36 -6.28
CA ASN A 114 21.69 -3.98 -7.28
C ASN A 114 20.93 -4.53 -8.50
N GLN A 115 20.00 -3.73 -9.05
CA GLN A 115 19.16 -4.07 -10.21
C GLN A 115 18.22 -5.28 -10.01
N VAL A 116 18.01 -5.73 -8.76
CA VAL A 116 17.06 -6.79 -8.43
C VAL A 116 15.88 -6.19 -7.66
N ASP A 117 14.69 -6.39 -8.21
CA ASP A 117 13.43 -6.02 -7.57
C ASP A 117 13.06 -7.08 -6.52
N PHE A 118 12.95 -6.65 -5.26
CA PHE A 118 12.56 -7.54 -4.15
C PHE A 118 11.08 -7.43 -3.80
N PHE A 119 10.45 -6.30 -4.13
CA PHE A 119 9.04 -6.06 -3.87
C PHE A 119 8.46 -5.15 -4.94
N SER A 120 7.21 -5.44 -5.33
CA SER A 120 6.40 -4.56 -6.16
C SER A 120 4.97 -4.55 -5.68
N HIS A 121 4.33 -3.38 -5.71
CA HIS A 121 2.92 -3.23 -5.37
C HIS A 121 2.28 -2.13 -6.21
N ARG A 122 1.07 -2.38 -6.72
CA ARG A 122 0.30 -1.38 -7.47
C ARG A 122 -0.37 -0.41 -6.52
N ALA A 123 -0.61 0.83 -6.96
CA ALA A 123 -1.40 1.78 -6.18
C ALA A 123 -2.79 1.18 -5.83
N PRO A 124 -3.38 1.50 -4.65
CA PRO A 124 -2.95 2.50 -3.66
C PRO A 124 -1.80 2.02 -2.77
N PHE A 125 -0.76 2.85 -2.61
CA PHE A 125 0.46 2.46 -1.91
C PHE A 125 0.33 2.49 -0.39
N GLU A 126 -0.63 3.24 0.15
CA GLU A 126 -0.88 3.37 1.59
C GLU A 126 -1.04 2.01 2.28
N ASN A 127 -1.56 1.00 1.56
CA ASN A 127 -1.79 -0.35 2.06
C ASN A 127 -0.52 -1.21 2.15
N CYS A 128 0.57 -0.81 1.48
CA CYS A 128 1.77 -1.65 1.37
C CYS A 128 3.01 -1.06 2.04
N ILE A 129 3.01 0.23 2.42
CA ILE A 129 4.22 0.91 2.93
C ILE A 129 4.80 0.22 4.19
N GLN A 130 3.96 -0.18 5.15
CA GLN A 130 4.45 -0.91 6.35
C GLN A 130 5.15 -2.21 5.96
N SER A 131 4.48 -3.03 5.14
CA SER A 131 5.01 -4.28 4.61
C SER A 131 6.33 -4.08 3.87
N LEU A 132 6.40 -3.05 3.02
CA LEU A 132 7.59 -2.69 2.26
C LEU A 132 8.76 -2.31 3.17
N TRP A 133 8.50 -1.47 4.17
CA TRP A 133 9.53 -1.02 5.11
C TRP A 133 10.05 -2.15 5.98
N ASP A 134 9.16 -3.02 6.46
CA ASP A 134 9.53 -4.22 7.22
C ASP A 134 10.44 -5.14 6.39
N LEU A 135 10.13 -5.31 5.10
CA LEU A 135 10.98 -6.06 4.18
C LEU A 135 12.32 -5.35 3.99
N TYR A 136 12.35 -4.04 3.75
CA TYR A 136 13.60 -3.27 3.64
C TYR A 136 14.51 -3.47 4.85
N ILE A 137 13.98 -3.37 6.07
CA ILE A 137 14.76 -3.59 7.31
C ILE A 137 15.37 -5.00 7.34
N ARG A 138 14.61 -6.03 6.92
CA ARG A 138 15.09 -7.41 6.87
C ARG A 138 16.18 -7.59 5.80
N LEU A 139 15.98 -7.01 4.62
CA LEU A 139 16.94 -7.08 3.52
C LEU A 139 18.26 -6.37 3.85
N LYS A 140 18.19 -5.24 4.55
CA LYS A 140 19.37 -4.46 4.98
C LYS A 140 20.26 -5.21 5.98
N LYS A 141 19.69 -6.17 6.73
CA LYS A 141 20.44 -7.03 7.65
C LYS A 141 21.13 -8.22 6.97
N ALA A 142 20.78 -8.50 5.72
CA ALA A 142 21.38 -9.60 4.96
C ALA A 142 22.67 -9.15 4.27
N ASN A 143 23.69 -10.01 4.33
CA ASN A 143 25.03 -9.72 3.86
C ASN A 143 25.24 -10.17 2.41
N THR A 144 24.38 -11.06 1.91
CA THR A 144 24.49 -11.61 0.56
C THR A 144 23.24 -11.39 -0.27
N GLN A 145 23.42 -11.29 -1.59
CA GLN A 145 22.30 -11.19 -2.52
C GLN A 145 21.39 -12.43 -2.47
N THR A 146 21.96 -13.61 -2.22
CA THR A 146 21.23 -14.88 -2.09
C THR A 146 20.29 -14.85 -0.88
N GLU A 147 20.77 -14.41 0.29
CA GLU A 147 19.95 -14.23 1.48
C GLU A 147 18.81 -13.24 1.22
N ARG A 148 19.10 -12.12 0.57
CA ARG A 148 18.07 -11.12 0.21
C ARG A 148 16.99 -11.70 -0.70
N LYS A 149 17.38 -12.46 -1.72
CA LYS A 149 16.43 -13.15 -2.61
C LYS A 149 15.56 -14.14 -1.84
N LEU A 150 16.15 -14.90 -0.91
CA LEU A 150 15.42 -15.83 -0.06
C LEU A 150 14.44 -15.12 0.87
N ILE A 151 14.88 -14.06 1.55
CA ILE A 151 14.03 -13.24 2.43
C ILE A 151 12.84 -12.67 1.65
N ALA A 152 13.06 -12.10 0.47
CA ALA A 152 12.00 -11.56 -0.37
C ALA A 152 11.04 -12.65 -0.87
N SER A 153 11.55 -13.82 -1.24
CA SER A 153 10.73 -14.96 -1.67
C SER A 153 9.84 -15.49 -0.53
N LEU A 154 10.39 -15.65 0.67
CA LEU A 154 9.65 -16.04 1.87
C LEU A 154 8.62 -14.99 2.24
N PHE A 155 8.97 -13.71 2.16
CA PHE A 155 8.06 -12.60 2.42
C PHE A 155 6.84 -12.63 1.48
N LYS A 156 7.07 -12.78 0.18
CA LYS A 156 5.99 -12.89 -0.82
C LYS A 156 5.10 -14.12 -0.58
N SER A 157 5.71 -15.24 -0.20
CA SER A 157 4.98 -16.46 0.13
C SER A 157 4.11 -16.29 1.37
N ASN A 158 4.63 -15.64 2.41
CA ASN A 158 3.87 -15.33 3.62
C ASN A 158 2.70 -14.38 3.35
N GLN A 159 2.90 -13.35 2.52
CA GLN A 159 1.79 -12.47 2.11
C GLN A 159 0.68 -13.26 1.41
N LYS A 160 1.05 -14.16 0.50
CA LYS A 160 0.09 -15.05 -0.17
C LYS A 160 -0.65 -15.97 0.81
N VAL A 161 0.03 -16.49 1.83
CA VAL A 161 -0.61 -17.32 2.87
C VAL A 161 -1.64 -16.48 3.65
N LEU A 162 -1.27 -15.28 4.09
CA LEU A 162 -2.20 -14.39 4.82
C LEU A 162 -3.42 -14.01 3.97
N GLU A 163 -3.25 -13.76 2.67
CA GLU A 163 -4.35 -13.51 1.74
C GLU A 163 -5.29 -14.72 1.64
N LEU A 164 -4.73 -15.93 1.52
CA LEU A 164 -5.50 -17.17 1.46
C LEU A 164 -6.23 -17.45 2.78
N GLU A 165 -5.61 -17.16 3.93
CA GLU A 165 -6.25 -17.29 5.23
C GLU A 165 -7.46 -16.36 5.37
N LYS A 166 -7.31 -15.09 4.97
CA LYS A 166 -8.41 -14.13 4.96
C LYS A 166 -9.56 -14.58 4.06
N LEU A 167 -9.23 -15.08 2.87
CA LEU A 167 -10.22 -15.61 1.93
C LEU A 167 -10.94 -16.84 2.50
N ASN A 168 -10.21 -17.74 3.17
CA ASN A 168 -10.79 -18.92 3.80
C ASN A 168 -11.73 -18.53 4.96
N GLN A 169 -11.39 -17.52 5.76
CA GLN A 169 -12.28 -16.99 6.79
C GLN A 169 -13.58 -16.41 6.20
N ASP A 170 -13.48 -15.63 5.12
CA ASP A 170 -14.65 -15.10 4.41
C ASP A 170 -15.54 -16.21 3.84
N PHE A 171 -14.94 -17.25 3.25
CA PHE A 171 -15.69 -18.41 2.79
C PHE A 171 -16.41 -19.14 3.92
N LYS A 172 -15.73 -19.40 5.05
CA LYS A 172 -16.36 -20.04 6.22
C LYS A 172 -17.57 -19.24 6.71
N TYR A 173 -17.44 -17.92 6.79
CA TYR A 173 -18.53 -17.03 7.20
C TYR A 173 -19.71 -17.08 6.22
N LYS A 174 -19.46 -17.01 4.91
CA LYS A 174 -20.50 -17.11 3.88
C LYS A 174 -21.21 -18.46 3.89
N THR A 175 -20.50 -19.55 4.09
CA THR A 175 -21.10 -20.88 4.21
C THR A 175 -22.04 -20.96 5.40
N GLN A 176 -21.65 -20.42 6.56
CA GLN A 176 -22.52 -20.38 7.74
C GLN A 176 -23.79 -19.56 7.49
N LEU A 177 -23.69 -18.41 6.84
CA LEU A 177 -24.85 -17.59 6.48
C LEU A 177 -25.82 -18.37 5.57
N LEU A 178 -25.32 -19.02 4.52
CA LEU A 178 -26.13 -19.80 3.59
C LEU A 178 -26.82 -20.99 4.29
N GLU A 179 -26.15 -21.60 5.25
CA GLU A 179 -26.73 -22.70 6.03
C GLU A 179 -27.84 -22.21 6.96
N CYS A 180 -27.66 -21.04 7.59
CA CYS A 180 -28.72 -20.37 8.35
C CYS A 180 -29.93 -20.01 7.48
N GLU A 181 -29.70 -19.39 6.31
CA GLU A 181 -30.77 -19.03 5.37
C GLU A 181 -31.54 -20.28 4.90
N LYS A 182 -30.83 -21.34 4.53
CA LYS A 182 -31.44 -22.62 4.14
C LYS A 182 -32.33 -23.19 5.25
N ASN A 183 -31.86 -23.16 6.49
CA ASN A 183 -32.62 -23.67 7.63
C ASN A 183 -33.87 -22.81 7.89
N MET A 184 -33.75 -21.47 7.84
CA MET A 184 -34.90 -20.58 7.96
C MET A 184 -35.96 -20.85 6.87
N TYR A 185 -35.54 -20.99 5.61
CA TYR A 185 -36.49 -21.31 4.53
C TYR A 185 -37.16 -22.67 4.72
N LYS A 186 -36.43 -23.66 5.22
CA LYS A 186 -36.99 -24.98 5.53
C LYS A 186 -38.02 -24.89 6.66
N GLU A 187 -37.70 -24.21 7.75
CA GLU A 187 -38.62 -24.00 8.89
C GLU A 187 -39.89 -23.27 8.47
N MET A 188 -39.78 -22.24 7.62
CA MET A 188 -40.94 -21.55 7.05
C MET A 188 -41.80 -22.48 6.20
N LEU A 189 -41.19 -23.28 5.33
CA LEU A 189 -41.92 -24.25 4.49
C LEU A 189 -42.62 -25.33 5.33
N ASP A 190 -41.96 -25.83 6.37
CA ASP A 190 -42.54 -26.83 7.25
C ASP A 190 -43.70 -26.23 8.07
N SER A 191 -43.58 -24.98 8.54
CA SER A 191 -44.67 -24.24 9.18
C SER A 191 -45.88 -24.04 8.25
N ILE A 192 -45.65 -23.73 6.97
CA ILE A 192 -46.72 -23.61 5.96
C ILE A 192 -47.41 -24.95 5.73
N LYS A 193 -46.66 -26.05 5.65
CA LYS A 193 -47.25 -27.41 5.51
C LYS A 193 -48.10 -27.78 6.71
N GLU A 194 -47.65 -27.50 7.92
CA GLU A 194 -48.42 -27.76 9.14
C GLU A 194 -49.74 -27.00 9.17
N LEU A 195 -49.74 -25.72 8.79
CA LEU A 195 -50.95 -24.89 8.67
C LEU A 195 -51.92 -25.45 7.62
N LEU A 196 -51.41 -25.86 6.44
CA LEU A 196 -52.22 -26.44 5.38
C LEU A 196 -52.85 -27.77 5.77
N ASN A 197 -52.15 -28.60 6.55
CA ASN A 197 -52.68 -29.87 7.01
C ASN A 197 -53.76 -29.69 8.07
N LYS A 198 -53.58 -28.76 9.02
CA LYS A 198 -54.62 -28.43 10.01
C LYS A 198 -55.90 -27.93 9.35
N ASN A 199 -55.79 -27.08 8.33
CA ASN A 199 -56.96 -26.56 7.60
C ASN A 199 -57.68 -27.60 6.72
N LYS A 200 -57.13 -28.80 6.54
CA LYS A 200 -57.79 -29.90 5.80
C LYS A 200 -58.53 -30.88 6.71
N GLU A 201 -58.32 -30.79 8.02
CA GLU A 201 -58.93 -31.67 9.03
C GLU A 201 -60.17 -31.03 9.70
N GLU A 202 -60.50 -29.78 9.34
CA GLU A 202 -61.78 -29.08 9.61
C GLU A 202 -62.73 -29.15 8.39
#